data_AF-D9Q2H8-F1
#
_entry.id   AF-D9Q2H8-F1
#
_cell.length_a   1.000
_cell.length_b   1.000
_cell.length_c   1.000
_cell.angle_alpha   90.00
_cell.angle_beta   90.00
_cell.angle_gamma   90.00
#
_symmetry.space_group_name_H-M   'P 1'
#
loop_
_entity.id
_entity.type
_entity.pdbx_description
1 polymer ?
#
loop_
_entity_poly.entity_id
_entity_poly.type
_entity_poly.pdbx_seq_one_letter_code
_entity_poly.pdbx_strand_id
1 'polypeptide(L)'
;MSSDTRPKVYLVEGQMMLSHDKFPEWHKFKVFVRSVKERDALERVYSELGSRHKLKRYHIRILSVKEIPLEQVTDAHILSLAEATRVK
;
A
#
# COMPACT_ATOMS: atom_id res chain seq x y z
N MET A 1 16.30 0.98 -18.92
CA MET A 1 15.33 0.47 -17.93
C MET A 1 13.96 0.98 -18.32
N SER A 2 13.10 0.10 -18.82
CA SER A 2 11.80 0.43 -19.39
C SER A 2 10.94 1.16 -18.36
N SER A 3 10.66 2.44 -18.61
CA SER A 3 9.81 3.25 -17.74
C SER A 3 8.38 3.13 -18.24
N ASP A 4 7.69 2.07 -17.79
CA ASP A 4 6.24 2.05 -17.92
C ASP A 4 5.70 3.29 -17.22
N THR A 5 4.88 4.08 -17.93
CA THR A 5 4.41 5.40 -17.46
C THR A 5 2.95 5.31 -16.98
N ARG A 6 2.31 4.15 -17.15
CA ARG A 6 0.92 3.95 -16.79
C ARG A 6 0.79 3.56 -15.31
N PRO A 7 -0.10 4.22 -14.55
CA PRO A 7 -0.35 3.85 -13.17
C PRO A 7 -1.10 2.53 -13.11
N LYS A 8 -0.57 1.61 -12.31
CA LYS A 8 -1.08 0.28 -11.99
C LYS A 8 -1.60 0.25 -10.56
N VAL A 9 -2.31 -0.80 -10.18
CA VAL A 9 -2.68 -1.04 -8.79
C VAL A 9 -1.84 -2.18 -8.23
N TYR A 10 -1.24 -1.95 -7.07
CA TYR A 10 -0.46 -2.91 -6.33
C TYR A 10 -1.21 -3.27 -5.03
N LEU A 11 -1.33 -4.57 -4.77
CA LEU A 11 -1.72 -5.09 -3.47
C LEU A 11 -0.45 -5.35 -2.65
N VAL A 12 -0.32 -4.62 -1.55
CA VAL A 12 0.76 -4.80 -0.57
C VAL A 12 0.18 -5.51 0.64
N GLU A 13 0.69 -6.70 0.90
CA GLU A 13 0.32 -7.50 2.08
C GLU A 13 1.50 -7.58 3.03
N GLY A 14 1.20 -7.49 4.32
CA GLY A 14 2.25 -7.50 5.33
C GLY A 14 1.72 -7.69 6.73
N GLN A 15 2.61 -7.49 7.68
CA GLN A 15 2.31 -7.45 9.10
C GLN A 15 2.82 -6.14 9.68
N MET A 16 2.04 -5.55 10.59
CA MET A 16 2.40 -4.35 11.32
C MET A 16 2.27 -4.59 12.82
N MET A 17 3.16 -4.00 13.60
CA MET A 17 3.15 -4.09 15.05
C MET A 17 2.46 -2.84 15.63
N LEU A 18 1.20 -2.97 16.06
CA LEU A 18 0.40 -1.81 16.52
C LEU A 18 0.68 -1.44 17.98
N SER A 19 0.97 -2.44 18.81
CA SER A 19 1.29 -2.27 20.23
C SER A 19 2.80 -2.38 20.42
N HIS A 20 3.42 -1.34 20.96
CA HIS A 20 4.85 -1.32 21.32
C HIS A 20 5.07 -1.51 22.83
N ASP A 21 3.97 -1.65 23.57
CA ASP A 21 3.95 -1.70 25.02
C ASP A 21 3.98 -3.16 25.49
N LYS A 22 3.18 -3.51 26.51
CA LYS A 22 3.29 -4.77 27.25
C LYS A 22 3.05 -6.04 26.41
N PHE A 23 2.40 -5.93 25.26
CA PHE A 23 2.12 -7.06 24.37
C PHE A 23 2.26 -6.64 22.90
N PRO A 24 3.44 -6.83 22.28
CA PRO A 24 3.62 -6.55 20.87
C PRO A 24 2.90 -7.59 20.01
N GLU A 25 1.81 -7.17 19.38
CA GLU A 25 1.03 -8.01 18.47
C GLU A 25 1.26 -7.60 17.01
N TRP A 26 1.57 -8.61 16.18
CA TRP A 26 1.69 -8.45 14.74
C TRP A 26 0.33 -8.65 14.08
N HIS A 27 -0.24 -7.57 13.54
CA HIS A 27 -1.49 -7.59 12.81
C HIS A 27 -1.22 -7.64 11.31
N LYS A 28 -1.95 -8.50 10.60
CA LYS A 28 -1.91 -8.53 9.14
C LYS A 28 -2.55 -7.26 8.59
N PHE A 29 -1.97 -6.71 7.53
CA PHE A 29 -2.57 -5.63 6.77
C PHE A 29 -2.60 -5.99 5.28
N LYS A 30 -3.55 -5.37 4.58
CA LYS A 30 -3.64 -5.35 3.12
C LYS A 30 -3.93 -3.92 2.69
N VAL A 31 -3.09 -3.38 1.80
CA VAL A 31 -3.26 -2.02 1.29
C VAL A 31 -3.19 -2.08 -0.23
N PHE A 32 -4.20 -1.49 -0.87
CA PHE A 32 -4.24 -1.28 -2.30
C PHE A 32 -3.63 0.09 -2.62
N VAL A 33 -2.63 0.13 -3.50
CA VAL A 33 -1.92 1.36 -3.85
C VAL A 33 -1.85 1.52 -5.36
N ARG A 34 -2.29 2.68 -5.85
CA ARG A 34 -2.07 3.08 -7.24
C ARG A 34 -0.68 3.68 -7.40
N SER A 35 0.13 3.13 -8.28
CA SER A 35 1.50 3.58 -8.54
C SER A 35 1.98 3.19 -9.92
N VAL A 36 3.00 3.88 -10.43
CA VAL A 36 3.66 3.53 -11.70
C VAL A 36 4.72 2.43 -11.48
N LYS A 37 5.33 2.40 -10.30
CA LYS A 37 6.39 1.44 -9.93
C LYS A 37 6.09 0.82 -8.57
N GLU A 38 6.51 -0.43 -8.42
CA GLU A 38 6.40 -1.18 -7.15
C GLU A 38 7.09 -0.45 -6.00
N ARG A 39 8.29 0.09 -6.23
CA ARG A 39 9.05 0.84 -5.21
C ARG A 39 8.28 2.04 -4.68
N ASP A 40 7.63 2.78 -5.56
CA ASP A 40 6.84 3.95 -5.18
C ASP A 40 5.57 3.53 -4.42
N ALA A 41 4.99 2.36 -4.76
CA ALA A 41 3.88 1.78 -4.01
C ALA A 41 4.31 1.42 -2.58
N LEU A 42 5.48 0.82 -2.41
CA LEU A 42 6.04 0.49 -1.09
C LEU A 42 6.29 1.74 -0.24
N GLU A 43 6.93 2.77 -0.81
CA GLU A 43 7.18 4.02 -0.08
C GLU A 43 5.87 4.72 0.32
N ARG A 44 4.82 4.64 -0.51
CA ARG A 44 3.47 5.11 -0.17
C ARG A 44 2.92 4.35 1.04
N VAL A 45 3.00 3.01 1.06
CA VAL A 45 2.53 2.19 2.20
C VAL A 45 3.28 2.53 3.47
N TYR A 46 4.61 2.64 3.42
CA TYR A 46 5.40 3.04 4.60
C TYR A 46 4.99 4.41 5.13
N SER A 47 4.76 5.38 4.23
CA SER A 47 4.34 6.73 4.60
C SER A 47 2.96 6.75 5.22
N GLU A 48 2.01 5.99 4.66
CA GLU A 48 0.63 5.92 5.15
C GLU A 48 0.54 5.22 6.50
N LEU A 49 1.18 4.06 6.64
CA LEU A 49 1.23 3.32 7.91
C LEU A 49 1.94 4.12 9.01
N GLY A 50 3.02 4.82 8.66
CA GLY A 50 3.71 5.72 9.58
C GLY A 50 2.86 6.91 10.01
N SER A 51 2.11 7.52 9.09
CA SER A 51 1.26 8.69 9.40
C SER A 51 0.04 8.32 10.25
N ARG A 52 -0.71 7.30 9.82
CA ARG A 52 -2.00 6.89 10.41
C ARG A 52 -1.82 6.11 11.71
N HIS A 53 -0.82 5.24 11.78
CA HIS A 53 -0.62 4.31 12.90
C HIS A 53 0.64 4.59 13.72
N LYS A 54 1.39 5.67 13.40
CA LYS A 54 2.64 6.07 14.08
C LYS A 54 3.71 4.97 14.07
N LEU A 55 3.68 4.12 13.06
CA LEU A 55 4.62 3.02 12.90
C LEU A 55 5.96 3.48 12.34
N LYS A 56 7.04 2.92 12.86
CA LYS A 56 8.37 3.06 12.29
C LYS A 56 8.60 1.93 11.28
N ARG A 57 9.54 2.10 10.34
CA ARG A 57 9.78 1.11 9.27
C ARG A 57 10.06 -0.30 9.81
N TYR A 58 10.75 -0.42 10.96
CA TYR A 58 11.05 -1.71 11.57
C TYR A 58 9.85 -2.39 12.26
N HIS A 59 8.73 -1.68 12.44
CA HIS A 59 7.45 -2.23 12.90
C HIS A 59 6.58 -2.74 11.76
N ILE A 60 7.06 -2.70 10.52
CA ILE A 60 6.32 -3.07 9.31
C ILE A 60 7.13 -4.15 8.59
N ARG A 61 6.50 -5.31 8.36
CA ARG A 61 7.05 -6.41 7.57
C ARG A 61 6.21 -6.58 6.32
N ILE A 62 6.80 -6.30 5.17
CA ILE A 62 6.17 -6.57 3.87
C ILE A 62 6.34 -8.06 3.57
N LEU A 63 5.23 -8.74 3.29
CA LEU A 63 5.23 -10.16 2.94
C LEU A 63 5.10 -10.37 1.44
N SER A 64 4.33 -9.52 0.75
CA SER A 64 4.10 -9.64 -0.68
C SER A 64 3.74 -8.29 -1.29
N VAL A 65 4.20 -8.08 -2.52
CA VAL A 65 3.75 -7.00 -3.38
C VAL A 65 3.35 -7.61 -4.72
N LYS A 66 2.12 -7.36 -5.16
CA LYS A 66 1.59 -7.91 -6.41
C LYS A 66 0.88 -6.82 -7.19
N GLU A 67 1.20 -6.69 -8.47
CA GLU A 67 0.35 -5.97 -9.40
C GLU A 67 -0.95 -6.75 -9.59
N ILE A 68 -2.09 -6.09 -9.46
CA ILE A 68 -3.41 -6.71 -9.62
C ILE A 68 -4.30 -5.86 -10.54
N PRO A 69 -5.21 -6.49 -11.30
CA PRO A 69 -6.17 -5.76 -12.12
C PRO A 69 -7.21 -5.05 -11.23
N LEU A 70 -7.81 -3.98 -11.76
CA LEU A 70 -8.82 -3.18 -11.06
C LEU A 70 -10.03 -4.02 -10.60
N GLU A 71 -10.40 -5.06 -11.35
CA GLU A 71 -11.50 -5.98 -11.03
C GLU A 71 -11.31 -6.72 -9.70
N GLN A 72 -10.07 -6.88 -9.23
CA GLN A 72 -9.76 -7.56 -7.96
C GLN A 72 -9.61 -6.58 -6.79
N VAL A 73 -9.73 -5.28 -7.04
CA VAL A 73 -9.59 -4.24 -6.01
C VAL A 73 -10.89 -4.12 -5.24
N THR A 74 -10.84 -4.38 -3.94
CA THR A 74 -12.01 -4.26 -3.05
C THR A 74 -12.13 -2.88 -2.39
N ASP A 75 -11.12 -2.02 -2.56
CA ASP A 75 -11.08 -0.69 -1.96
C ASP A 75 -11.78 0.34 -2.87
N ALA A 76 -12.92 0.84 -2.42
CA ALA A 76 -13.74 1.81 -3.16
C ALA A 76 -13.02 3.14 -3.45
N HIS A 77 -12.10 3.57 -2.57
CA HIS A 77 -11.33 4.79 -2.80
C HIS A 77 -10.28 4.58 -3.89
N ILE A 78 -9.68 3.39 -3.98
CA ILE A 78 -8.76 3.08 -5.08
C ILE A 78 -9.50 2.96 -6.41
N LEU A 79 -10.69 2.36 -6.41
CA LEU A 79 -11.55 2.29 -7.60
C LEU A 79 -11.92 3.70 -8.09
N SER A 80 -12.38 4.58 -7.20
CA SER A 80 -12.73 5.96 -7.59
C SER A 80 -11.51 6.75 -8.10
N LEU A 81 -10.34 6.58 -7.48
CA LEU A 81 -9.10 7.18 -7.98
C LEU A 81 -8.71 6.64 -9.36
N ALA A 82 -8.95 5.36 -9.64
CA ALA A 82 -8.66 4.77 -10.93
C ALA A 82 -9.54 5.35 -12.04
N GLU A 83 -10.83 5.56 -11.75
CA GLU A 83 -11.82 6.16 -12.65
C GLU A 83 -11.61 7.66 -12.87
N ALA A 84 -11.16 8.37 -11.82
CA ALA A 84 -10.91 9.81 -11.87
C ALA A 84 -9.72 10.14 -12.80
N THR A 85 -10.04 10.45 -14.05
CA THR A 85 -9.07 10.98 -15.01
C THR A 85 -8.93 12.48 -14.76
N ARG A 86 -7.83 12.86 -14.10
CA ARG A 86 -7.24 14.21 -13.96
C ARG A 86 -8.20 15.38 -14.29
N VAL A 87 -8.77 16.02 -13.28
CA VAL A 87 -9.34 17.37 -13.45
C VAL A 87 -8.17 18.33 -13.74
N LYS A 88 -8.34 19.07 -14.83
CA LYS A 88 -7.35 19.95 -15.46
C LYS A 88 -7.02 21.17 -14.60
#